data_AF-A0A1J5AR85-F1
#
_entry.id   AF-A0A1J5AR85-F1
#
_cell.length_a   1.000
_cell.length_b   1.000
_cell.length_c   1.000
_cell.angle_alpha   90.00
_cell.angle_beta   90.00
_cell.angle_gamma   90.00
#
_symmetry.space_group_name_H-M   'P 1'
#
loop_
_entity.id
_entity.type
_entity.pdbx_description
1 polymer ?
#
loop_
_entity_poly.entity_id
_entity_poly.type
_entity_poly.pdbx_seq_one_letter_code
_entity_poly.pdbx_strand_id
1 'polypeptide(L)' 'MSSYYKRGLTQAQVAAMMGARRQTISRLENPASYEQTLTALKRYAEVLGGELRVSVAPREPLASAMLAT' A
#
# COMPACT_ATOMS: atom_id res chain seq x y z
N MET A 1 12.01 0.45 4.79
CA MET A 1 12.42 -0.48 3.73
C MET A 1 11.49 -1.68 3.72
N SER A 2 10.78 -1.90 2.61
CA SER A 2 9.64 -2.82 2.51
C SER A 2 10.08 -4.29 2.50
N SER A 3 9.36 -5.15 3.24
CA SER A 3 9.69 -6.56 3.54
C SER A 3 9.91 -7.48 2.30
N TYR A 4 9.47 -7.06 1.12
CA TYR A 4 9.41 -7.91 -0.09
C TYR A 4 10.73 -8.03 -0.86
N TYR A 5 11.68 -7.10 -0.67
CA TYR A 5 13.05 -7.23 -1.20
C TYR A 5 13.75 -8.51 -0.71
N LYS A 6 13.35 -9.02 0.46
CA LYS A 6 13.88 -10.27 1.04
C LYS A 6 13.53 -11.53 0.23
N ARG A 7 12.59 -11.44 -0.73
CA ARG A 7 12.24 -12.54 -1.64
C ARG A 7 13.04 -12.53 -2.95
N GLY A 8 13.92 -11.56 -3.17
CA GLY A 8 14.76 -11.47 -4.38
C GLY A 8 13.99 -11.11 -5.66
N LEU A 9 12.76 -10.61 -5.55
CA LEU A 9 11.95 -10.21 -6.72
C LEU A 9 12.42 -8.85 -7.27
N THR A 10 12.59 -8.79 -8.58
CA THR A 10 12.81 -7.54 -9.32
C THR A 10 11.48 -6.82 -9.58
N GLN A 11 11.54 -5.49 -9.77
CA GLN A 11 10.37 -4.70 -10.18
C GLN A 11 9.71 -5.24 -11.47
N ALA A 12 10.48 -5.80 -12.40
CA ALA A 12 9.97 -6.35 -13.64
C ALA A 12 9.13 -7.63 -13.39
N GLN A 13 9.57 -8.48 -12.46
CA GLN A 13 8.82 -9.66 -12.06
C GLN A 13 7.51 -9.28 -11.35
N VAL A 14 7.56 -8.31 -10.43
CA VAL A 14 6.34 -7.82 -9.76
C VAL A 14 5.38 -7.19 -10.77
N ALA A 15 5.89 -6.44 -11.75
CA ALA A 15 5.09 -5.88 -12.83
C ALA A 15 4.39 -6.98 -13.66
N ALA A 16 5.10 -8.05 -14.00
CA ALA A 16 4.53 -9.19 -14.71
C ALA A 16 3.40 -9.85 -13.90
N MET A 17 3.61 -10.08 -12.60
CA MET A 17 2.59 -10.65 -11.71
C MET A 17 1.35 -9.74 -11.58
N MET A 18 1.54 -8.42 -11.60
CA MET A 18 0.44 -7.45 -11.60
C MET A 18 -0.18 -7.22 -13.00
N GLY A 19 0.36 -7.80 -14.08
CA GLY A 19 -0.06 -7.44 -15.44
C GLY A 19 0.10 -5.94 -15.73
N ALA A 20 1.20 -5.36 -15.24
CA ALA A 20 1.53 -3.94 -15.34
C ALA A 20 2.90 -3.73 -16.00
N ARG A 21 3.26 -2.47 -16.27
CA ARG A 21 4.60 -2.13 -16.77
C ARG A 21 5.55 -1.91 -15.59
N ARG A 22 6.86 -2.16 -15.77
CA ARG A 22 7.89 -1.91 -14.73
C ARG A 22 7.84 -0.48 -14.19
N GLN A 23 7.58 0.50 -15.06
CA GLN A 23 7.43 1.91 -14.69
C GLN A 23 6.29 2.13 -13.69
N THR A 24 5.21 1.35 -13.76
CA THR A 24 4.10 1.41 -12.79
C THR A 24 4.59 1.01 -11.40
N ILE A 25 5.38 -0.06 -11.29
CA ILE A 25 5.96 -0.50 -10.00
C ILE A 25 6.98 0.54 -9.50
N SER A 26 7.82 1.06 -10.39
CA SER A 26 8.77 2.10 -10.04
C SER A 26 8.11 3.37 -9.50
N ARG A 27 6.91 3.73 -9.98
CA ARG A 27 6.14 4.84 -9.42
C ARG A 27 5.50 4.49 -8.08
N LEU A 28 4.93 3.28 -7.97
CA LEU A 28 4.30 2.79 -6.75
C LEU A 28 5.29 2.70 -5.56
N GLU A 29 6.54 2.34 -5.83
CA GLU A 29 7.61 2.26 -4.82
C GLU A 29 8.32 3.60 -4.57
N ASN A 30 8.01 4.63 -5.36
CA ASN A 30 8.61 5.96 -5.19
C ASN A 30 7.81 6.77 -4.16
N PRO A 31 8.38 7.12 -3.00
CA PRO A 31 7.70 7.89 -1.96
C PRO A 31 7.30 9.31 -2.40
N ALA A 32 7.88 9.84 -3.47
CA ALA A 32 7.52 11.15 -4.04
C ALA A 32 6.34 11.09 -5.05
N SER A 33 5.76 9.92 -5.31
CA SER A 33 4.64 9.76 -6.23
C SER A 33 3.30 9.84 -5.48
N TYR A 34 2.55 10.92 -5.70
CA TYR A 34 1.31 11.21 -4.95
C TYR A 34 0.03 10.61 -5.56
N GLU A 35 0.12 9.87 -6.68
CA GLU A 35 -1.07 9.43 -7.44
C GLU A 35 -1.43 7.95 -7.28
N GLN A 36 -0.94 7.28 -6.24
CA GLN A 36 -1.25 5.86 -6.05
C GLN A 36 -2.62 5.67 -5.42
N THR A 37 -3.46 4.83 -6.03
CA THR A 37 -4.77 4.49 -5.50
C THR A 37 -4.68 3.37 -4.46
N LEU A 38 -5.62 3.34 -3.51
CA LEU A 38 -5.75 2.21 -2.56
C LEU A 38 -5.92 0.87 -3.29
N THR A 39 -6.60 0.87 -4.44
CA THR A 39 -6.75 -0.33 -5.29
C THR A 39 -5.40 -0.84 -5.80
N ALA A 40 -4.53 0.05 -6.27
CA ALA A 40 -3.19 -0.32 -6.72
C ALA A 40 -2.33 -0.87 -5.56
N LEU A 41 -2.40 -0.23 -4.39
CA LEU A 41 -1.71 -0.68 -3.18
C LEU A 41 -2.20 -2.05 -2.71
N LYS A 42 -3.52 -2.29 -2.76
CA LYS A 42 -4.13 -3.58 -2.40
C LYS A 42 -3.61 -4.69 -3.29
N ARG A 43 -3.70 -4.50 -4.62
CA ARG A 43 -3.26 -5.50 -5.59
C ARG A 43 -1.76 -5.78 -5.50
N TYR A 44 -0.96 -4.75 -5.23
CA TYR A 44 0.47 -4.90 -5.00
C TYR A 44 0.77 -5.77 -3.78
N ALA A 45 0.09 -5.53 -2.65
CA ALA A 45 0.22 -6.36 -1.46
C ALA A 45 -0.19 -7.82 -1.73
N GLU A 46 -1.34 -8.05 -2.38
CA GLU A 46 -1.85 -9.39 -2.70
C GLU A 46 -0.87 -10.21 -3.55
N VAL A 47 -0.33 -9.61 -4.61
CA VAL A 47 0.66 -10.25 -5.49
C VAL A 47 1.92 -10.66 -4.74
N LEU A 48 2.27 -9.92 -3.68
CA LEU A 48 3.42 -10.22 -2.83
C LEU A 48 3.07 -11.18 -1.69
N GLY A 49 1.83 -11.68 -1.63
CA GLY A 49 1.34 -12.55 -0.56
C GLY A 49 1.10 -11.83 0.76
N GLY A 50 0.87 -10.52 0.70
CA GLY A 50 0.52 -9.66 1.83
C GLY A 50 -0.92 -9.18 1.79
N GLU A 51 -1.29 -8.40 2.80
CA GLU A 51 -2.62 -7.82 2.98
C GLU A 51 -2.48 -6.31 3.18
N LEU A 52 -3.30 -5.50 2.48
CA LEU A 52 -3.38 -4.07 2.75
C LEU A 52 -4.39 -3.83 3.87
N ARG A 53 -3.92 -3.28 5.00
CA ARG A 53 -4.77 -2.82 6.10
C ARG A 53 -4.79 -1.30 6.15
N VAL A 54 -5.97 -0.70 6.02
CA VAL A 54 -6.18 0.75 6.11
C VAL A 54 -6.97 1.04 7.36
N SER A 55 -6.49 1.99 8.17
CA SER A 55 -7.24 2.55 9.29
C SER A 55 -7.40 4.04 9.08
N VAL A 56 -8.57 4.55 9.41
CA VAL A 56 -8.89 5.99 9.34
C VAL A 56 -9.29 6.40 10.74
N ALA A 57 -8.64 7.43 11.28
CA ALA A 57 -8.96 8.01 12.56
C ALA A 57 -9.52 9.43 12.36
N PRO A 58 -10.51 9.85 13.15
CA PRO A 58 -10.94 11.23 13.18
C PRO A 58 -9.78 12.14 13.60
N ARG A 59 -9.70 13.34 13.00
CA ARG A 59 -8.72 14.37 13.39
C ARG A 59 -9.13 15.12 14.65
N GLU A 60 -10.42 15.11 14.96
CA GLU A 60 -10.96 15.67 16.18
C GLU A 60 -11.00 14.58 17.25
N PRO A 61 -10.73 14.92 18.52
CA PRO A 61 -10.94 14.00 19.62
C PRO A 61 -12.42 13.59 19.64
N LEU A 62 -12.70 12.30 19.87
CA LEU A 62 -14.06 11.79 20.07
C LEU A 62 -14.67 12.47 21.31
N ALA A 63 -15.29 13.64 21.14
CA ALA A 63 -15.83 14.45 22.23
C ALA A 63 -17.06 13.84 22.93
N SER A 64 -17.46 12.61 22.59
CA SER A 64 -18.69 12.01 23.11
C SER A 64 -18.51 10.70 23.88
N ALA A 65 -17.28 10.29 24.22
CA ALA A 65 -17.07 9.17 25.12
C ALA A 65 -17.10 9.56 26.62
N MET A 66 -17.10 10.87 26.95
CA MET A 66 -16.99 11.36 28.34
C MET A 66 -18.32 11.81 28.99
N LEU A 67 -19.47 11.68 28.34
CA LEU A 67 -20.78 12.02 28.93
C LEU A 67 -21.58 10.81 29.43
N ALA A 68 -20.94 9.63 29.54
CA ALA A 68 -21.55 8.44 30.10
C ALA A 68 -20.70 7.89 31.26
N THR A 69 -20.71 8.58 32.39
CA THR A 69 -20.38 8.03 33.73
C THR A 69 -21.18 8.84 34.75
#